data_AF-A0A9E3EB89-F1
#
_entry.id   AF-A0A9E3EB89-F1
#
_cell.length_a   1.000
_cell.length_b   1.000
_cell.length_c   1.000
_cell.angle_alpha   90.00
_cell.angle_beta   90.00
_cell.angle_gamma   90.00
#
_symmetry.space_group_name_H-M   'P 1'
#
loop_
_entity.id
_entity.type
_entity.pdbx_description
1 polymer ?
#
loop_
_entity_poly.entity_id
_entity_poly.type
_entity_poly.pdbx_seq_one_letter_code
_entity_poly.pdbx_strand_id
1 'polypeptide(L)'
;ADLADLTRNAGLVWGVGPSIHWSFPNMAGPIARLHAAKAGADAALAGFDSTVLQALKETEQALSLYGAELARRQALDEAQAKAQAAYDMARGQFQAGSISTLDLLTSEQTLVAANAAVAASDAALIQDQIAVFKALGGGWGA
;
A
#
# COMPACT_ATOMS: atom_id res chain seq x y z
N ALA A 1 54.06 -51.87 26.10
CA ALA A 1 52.97 -52.20 25.16
C ALA A 1 52.27 -50.90 24.83
N ASP A 2 52.97 -49.94 24.23
CA ASP A 2 53.47 -49.88 22.85
C ASP A 2 52.34 -49.58 21.86
N LEU A 3 52.22 -48.29 21.57
CA LEU A 3 51.27 -47.68 20.62
C LEU A 3 51.66 -48.00 19.16
N ALA A 4 52.78 -48.72 18.95
CA ALA A 4 53.28 -49.14 17.65
C ALA A 4 52.47 -50.27 16.99
N ASP A 5 51.49 -50.88 17.68
CA ASP A 5 50.69 -51.97 17.09
C ASP A 5 49.48 -51.51 16.28
N LEU A 6 49.05 -50.24 16.42
CA LEU A 6 47.92 -49.69 15.66
C LEU A 6 48.32 -49.21 14.26
N THR A 7 49.61 -49.12 13.95
CA THR A 7 50.13 -48.72 12.63
C THR A 7 50.44 -49.91 11.73
N ARG A 8 50.46 -51.14 12.26
CA ARG A 8 50.85 -52.34 11.52
C ARG A 8 49.82 -52.85 10.50
N ASN A 9 48.60 -52.32 10.50
CA ASN A 9 47.55 -52.72 9.56
C ASN A 9 46.85 -51.55 8.85
N ALA A 10 47.43 -50.35 8.90
CA ALA A 10 46.88 -49.18 8.25
C ALA A 10 47.47 -49.04 6.84
N GLY A 11 46.90 -49.78 5.88
CA GLY A 11 47.03 -49.43 4.47
C GLY A 11 46.29 -48.11 4.21
N LEU A 12 46.94 -46.96 4.45
CA LEU A 12 46.38 -45.65 4.15
C LEU A 12 46.35 -45.45 2.63
N VAL A 13 45.20 -45.71 2.00
CA VAL A 13 44.96 -45.44 0.59
C VAL A 13 44.27 -44.09 0.47
N TRP A 14 44.98 -43.09 -0.07
CA TRP A 14 44.44 -41.78 -0.41
C TRP A 14 44.59 -41.53 -1.91
N GLY A 15 43.59 -40.90 -2.52
CA GLY A 15 43.60 -40.51 -3.91
C GLY A 15 43.09 -39.09 -4.05
N VAL A 16 43.91 -38.21 -4.60
CA VAL A 16 43.53 -36.84 -4.98
C VAL A 16 43.77 -36.72 -6.48
N GLY A 17 42.70 -36.50 -7.22
CA GLY A 17 42.75 -36.32 -8.66
C GLY A 17 41.46 -35.69 -9.17
N PRO A 18 41.52 -34.95 -10.28
CA PRO A 18 40.32 -34.39 -10.88
C PRO A 18 39.40 -35.53 -11.36
N SER A 19 38.09 -35.37 -11.16
CA SER A 19 37.10 -36.25 -11.77
C SER A 19 36.34 -35.49 -12.87
N ILE A 20 36.16 -36.13 -14.01
CA ILE A 20 35.35 -35.63 -15.13
C ILE A 20 34.23 -36.64 -15.33
N HIS A 21 32.98 -36.19 -15.26
CA HIS A 21 31.81 -37.01 -15.52
C HIS A 21 31.08 -36.52 -16.78
N TRP A 22 30.63 -37.44 -17.63
CA TRP A 22 29.86 -37.14 -18.84
C TRP A 22 28.63 -38.04 -18.92
N SER A 23 27.46 -37.49 -19.25
CA SER A 23 26.16 -38.18 -19.11
C SER A 23 25.56 -38.73 -20.41
N PHE A 24 26.34 -38.87 -21.48
CA PHE A 24 25.86 -39.39 -22.76
C PHE A 24 25.64 -40.92 -22.70
N PRO A 25 24.53 -41.48 -23.23
CA PRO A 25 23.42 -40.82 -23.94
C PRO A 25 22.22 -40.39 -23.06
N ASN A 26 22.26 -40.59 -21.74
CA ASN A 26 21.16 -40.28 -20.80
C ASN A 26 21.05 -38.78 -20.45
N MET A 27 20.61 -37.96 -21.41
CA MET A 27 20.47 -36.50 -21.26
C MET A 27 19.13 -36.05 -20.65
N ALA A 28 18.19 -36.98 -20.38
CA ALA A 28 16.84 -36.64 -19.91
C ALA A 28 16.84 -35.90 -18.57
N GLY A 29 17.65 -36.33 -17.60
CA GLY A 29 17.75 -35.71 -16.27
C GLY A 29 18.31 -34.27 -16.29
N PRO A 30 19.47 -34.02 -16.93
CA PRO A 30 19.99 -32.66 -17.12
C PRO A 30 19.03 -31.73 -17.86
N ILE A 31 18.38 -32.20 -18.93
CA ILE A 31 17.39 -31.41 -19.68
C ILE A 31 16.18 -31.07 -18.80
N ALA A 32 15.63 -32.03 -18.06
CA ALA A 32 14.52 -31.79 -17.13
C ALA A 32 14.87 -30.75 -16.05
N ARG A 33 16.10 -30.79 -15.50
CA ARG A 33 16.58 -29.78 -14.55
C ARG A 33 16.71 -28.39 -15.18
N LEU A 34 17.17 -28.31 -16.43
CA LEU A 34 17.21 -27.05 -17.18
C LEU A 34 15.79 -26.49 -17.39
N HIS A 35 14.82 -27.32 -17.77
CA HIS A 35 13.43 -26.89 -17.92
C HIS A 35 12.82 -26.43 -16.58
N ALA A 36 13.07 -27.15 -15.49
CA ALA A 36 12.62 -26.74 -14.16
C ALA A 36 13.24 -25.40 -13.73
N ALA A 37 14.54 -25.20 -13.99
CA ALA A 37 15.21 -23.93 -13.69
C ALA A 37 14.65 -22.77 -14.52
N LYS A 38 14.39 -22.98 -15.81
CA LYS A 38 13.73 -21.99 -16.68
C LYS A 38 12.34 -21.64 -16.19
N ALA A 39 11.51 -22.63 -15.89
CA ALA A 39 10.17 -22.42 -15.35
C ALA A 39 10.20 -21.68 -14.01
N GLY A 40 11.19 -21.96 -13.14
CA GLY A 40 11.39 -21.22 -11.90
C GLY A 40 11.77 -19.75 -12.13
N ALA A 41 12.60 -19.47 -13.14
CA ALA A 41 12.94 -18.11 -13.52
C ALA A 41 11.74 -17.33 -14.09
N ASP A 42 10.94 -17.97 -14.96
CA ASP A 42 9.72 -17.39 -15.52
C ASP A 42 8.69 -17.09 -14.41
N ALA A 43 8.56 -17.98 -13.43
CA ALA A 43 7.69 -17.77 -12.26
C ALA A 43 8.18 -16.61 -11.38
N ALA A 44 9.49 -16.47 -11.18
CA ALA A 44 10.06 -15.35 -10.43
C ALA A 44 9.83 -14.01 -11.14
N LEU A 45 9.96 -13.98 -12.47
CA LEU A 45 9.66 -12.80 -13.27
C LEU A 45 8.17 -12.43 -13.18
N ALA A 46 7.27 -13.39 -13.33
CA ALA A 46 5.84 -13.16 -13.19
C ALA A 46 5.47 -12.65 -11.78
N GLY A 47 6.14 -13.14 -10.74
CA GLY A 47 5.97 -12.64 -9.37
C GLY A 47 6.44 -11.20 -9.20
N PHE A 48 7.57 -10.85 -9.82
CA PHE A 48 8.06 -9.47 -9.86
C PHE A 48 7.07 -8.54 -10.57
N ASP A 49 6.62 -8.89 -11.77
CA ASP A 49 5.65 -8.11 -12.54
C ASP A 49 4.36 -7.90 -11.77
N SER A 50 3.84 -8.96 -11.12
CA SER A 50 2.65 -8.87 -10.27
C SER A 50 2.85 -7.86 -9.12
N THR A 51 4.02 -7.86 -8.49
CA THR A 51 4.32 -6.94 -7.37
C THR A 51 4.38 -5.49 -7.86
N VAL A 52 5.02 -5.25 -9.00
CA VAL A 52 5.13 -3.92 -9.59
C VAL A 52 3.76 -3.38 -10.01
N LEU A 53 2.95 -4.20 -10.68
CA LEU A 53 1.61 -3.82 -11.11
C LEU A 53 0.69 -3.55 -9.92
N GLN A 54 0.82 -4.33 -8.85
CA GLN A 54 0.08 -4.10 -7.61
C GLN A 54 0.47 -2.77 -6.97
N ALA A 55 1.76 -2.48 -6.85
CA ALA A 55 2.25 -1.22 -6.30
C ALA A 55 1.77 0.01 -7.12
N LEU A 56 1.80 -0.10 -8.46
CA LEU A 56 1.28 0.95 -9.34
C LEU A 56 -0.21 1.18 -9.11
N LYS A 57 -0.99 0.10 -9.07
CA LYS A 57 -2.44 0.16 -8.83
C LYS A 57 -2.76 0.80 -7.47
N GLU A 58 -2.09 0.38 -6.40
CA GLU A 58 -2.30 0.93 -5.06
C GLU A 58 -1.97 2.43 -5.00
N THR A 59 -0.91 2.86 -5.71
CA THR A 59 -0.52 4.27 -5.82
C THR A 59 -1.55 5.09 -6.58
N GLU A 60 -2.00 4.61 -7.74
CA GLU A 60 -3.02 5.28 -8.54
C GLU A 60 -4.34 5.40 -7.77
N GLN A 61 -4.75 4.34 -7.08
CA GLN A 61 -5.93 4.36 -6.23
C GLN A 61 -5.82 5.39 -5.11
N ALA A 62 -4.69 5.43 -4.40
CA ALA A 62 -4.48 6.39 -3.32
C ALA A 62 -4.50 7.84 -3.84
N LEU A 63 -3.84 8.12 -4.96
CA LEU A 63 -3.83 9.46 -5.58
C LEU A 63 -5.22 9.87 -6.09
N SER A 64 -5.97 8.93 -6.68
CA SER A 64 -7.33 9.19 -7.15
C SER A 64 -8.28 9.52 -5.99
N LEU A 65 -8.17 8.80 -4.86
CA LEU A 65 -8.98 9.06 -3.68
C LEU A 65 -8.65 10.43 -3.07
N TYR A 66 -7.36 10.72 -2.89
CA TYR A 66 -6.89 12.01 -2.38
C TYR A 66 -7.35 13.19 -3.26
N GLY A 67 -7.25 13.05 -4.59
CA GLY A 67 -7.72 14.07 -5.53
C GLY A 67 -9.24 14.28 -5.48
N ALA A 68 -10.01 13.20 -5.39
CA ALA A 68 -11.46 13.29 -5.24
C ALA A 68 -11.87 13.94 -3.92
N GLU A 69 -11.16 13.63 -2.84
CA GLU A 69 -11.42 14.18 -1.51
C GLU A 69 -11.08 15.68 -1.43
N LEU A 70 -10.03 16.14 -2.12
CA LEU A 70 -9.74 17.58 -2.26
C LEU A 70 -10.89 18.33 -2.94
N ALA A 71 -11.43 17.77 -4.02
CA ALA A 71 -12.58 18.36 -4.70
C ALA A 71 -13.83 18.36 -3.82
N ARG A 72 -14.06 17.27 -3.05
CA ARG A 72 -15.15 17.18 -2.07
C ARG A 72 -15.01 18.25 -0.99
N ARG A 73 -13.80 18.44 -0.46
CA ARG A 73 -13.51 19.45 0.55
C ARG A 73 -13.86 20.85 0.05
N GLN A 74 -13.43 21.21 -1.15
CA GLN A 74 -13.75 22.51 -1.74
C GLN A 74 -15.26 22.75 -1.88
N ALA A 75 -16.01 21.73 -2.33
CA ALA A 75 -17.46 21.82 -2.40
C ALA A 75 -18.14 21.95 -1.02
N LEU A 76 -17.58 21.32 0.01
CA LEU A 76 -18.06 21.43 1.38
C LEU A 76 -17.78 22.81 1.99
N ASP A 77 -16.62 23.41 1.69
CA ASP A 77 -16.31 24.79 2.10
C ASP A 77 -17.31 25.79 1.49
N GLU A 78 -17.67 25.62 0.22
CA GLU A 78 -18.73 26.44 -0.41
C GLU A 78 -20.11 26.22 0.24
N ALA A 79 -20.44 24.97 0.58
CA ALA A 79 -21.70 24.65 1.26
C ALA A 79 -21.76 25.26 2.66
N GLN A 80 -20.64 25.22 3.41
CA GLN A 80 -20.48 25.85 4.72
C GLN A 80 -20.69 27.36 4.63
N ALA A 81 -20.06 28.03 3.65
CA ALA A 81 -20.23 29.47 3.45
C ALA A 81 -21.69 29.85 3.17
N LYS A 82 -22.40 29.04 2.37
CA LYS A 82 -23.83 29.24 2.10
C LYS A 82 -24.69 29.01 3.35
N ALA A 83 -24.39 27.98 4.15
CA ALA A 83 -25.10 27.71 5.39
C ALA A 83 -24.89 28.83 6.43
N GLN A 84 -23.68 29.39 6.50
CA GLN A 84 -23.36 30.53 7.35
C GLN A 84 -24.19 31.75 6.96
N ALA A 85 -24.22 32.10 5.67
CA ALA A 85 -25.02 33.22 5.18
C ALA A 85 -26.53 33.03 5.45
N ALA A 86 -27.04 31.80 5.33
CA ALA A 86 -28.43 31.48 5.64
C ALA A 86 -28.74 31.64 7.14
N TYR A 87 -27.83 31.21 8.02
CA TYR A 87 -27.96 31.41 9.46
C TYR A 87 -27.93 32.89 9.84
N ASP A 88 -27.02 33.68 9.26
CA ASP A 88 -26.92 35.11 9.53
C ASP A 88 -28.19 35.87 9.09
N MET A 89 -28.75 35.48 7.94
CA MET A 89 -30.04 36.01 7.47
C MET A 89 -31.19 35.62 8.41
N ALA A 90 -31.29 34.34 8.79
CA ALA A 90 -32.32 33.87 9.72
C ALA A 90 -32.22 34.58 11.07
N ARG A 91 -31.00 34.77 11.58
CA ARG A 91 -30.74 35.50 12.81
C ARG A 91 -31.21 36.95 12.74
N GLY A 92 -30.96 37.64 11.62
CA GLY A 92 -31.47 38.99 11.38
C GLY A 92 -33.00 39.05 11.35
N GLN A 93 -33.64 38.10 10.64
CA GLN A 93 -35.09 38.00 10.56
C GLN A 93 -35.73 37.69 11.91
N PHE A 94 -35.09 36.85 12.73
CA PHE A 94 -35.55 36.52 14.08
C PHE A 94 -35.50 37.75 14.99
N GLN A 95 -34.41 38.53 14.93
CA GLN A 95 -34.28 39.80 15.67
C GLN A 95 -35.33 40.84 15.23
N ALA A 96 -35.71 40.83 13.96
CA ALA A 96 -36.79 41.64 13.43
C ALA A 96 -38.20 41.07 13.73
N GLY A 97 -38.31 39.93 14.42
CA GLY A 97 -39.58 39.26 14.72
C GLY A 97 -40.29 38.64 13.51
N SER A 98 -39.58 38.46 12.38
CA SER A 98 -40.14 38.00 11.10
C SER A 98 -40.15 36.48 10.93
N ILE A 99 -39.39 35.73 11.74
CA ILE A 99 -39.38 34.25 11.76
C ILE A 99 -39.46 33.73 13.19
N SER A 100 -39.81 32.45 13.33
CA SER A 100 -39.87 31.79 14.64
C SER A 100 -38.48 31.32 15.13
N THR A 101 -38.36 31.04 16.42
CA THR A 101 -37.15 30.41 16.99
C THR A 101 -36.86 29.04 16.33
N LEU A 102 -37.90 28.32 15.89
CA LEU A 102 -37.74 27.02 15.24
C LEU A 102 -37.06 27.14 13.87
N ASP A 103 -37.39 28.19 13.11
CA ASP A 103 -36.77 28.47 11.82
C ASP A 103 -35.28 28.85 11.99
N LEU A 104 -34.98 29.67 13.02
CA LEU A 104 -33.60 29.99 13.38
C LEU A 104 -32.81 28.72 13.76
N LEU A 105 -33.37 27.86 14.61
CA LEU A 105 -32.72 26.62 15.04
C LEU A 105 -32.47 25.66 13.85
N THR A 106 -33.40 25.62 12.89
CA THR A 106 -33.24 24.81 11.67
C THR A 106 -32.07 25.31 10.82
N SER A 107 -31.91 26.64 10.70
CA SER A 107 -30.76 27.24 10.00
C SER A 107 -29.44 26.96 10.73
N GLU A 108 -29.45 27.01 12.07
CA GLU A 108 -28.29 26.68 12.91
C GLU A 108 -27.90 25.21 12.78
N GLN A 109 -28.87 24.30 12.81
CA GLN A 109 -28.65 22.87 12.61
C GLN A 109 -27.99 22.60 11.25
N THR A 110 -28.41 23.32 10.21
CA THR A 110 -27.82 23.21 8.86
C THR A 110 -26.37 23.68 8.85
N LEU A 111 -26.05 24.80 9.51
CA LEU A 111 -24.69 25.30 9.66
C LEU A 111 -23.80 24.33 10.43
N VAL A 112 -24.29 23.80 11.56
CA VAL A 112 -23.55 22.82 12.37
C VAL A 112 -23.28 21.55 11.57
N ALA A 113 -24.25 21.06 10.81
CA ALA A 113 -24.08 19.90 9.93
C ALA A 113 -23.03 20.16 8.84
N ALA A 114 -23.03 21.35 8.22
CA ALA A 114 -22.03 21.74 7.23
C ALA A 114 -20.61 21.80 7.84
N ASN A 115 -20.47 22.41 9.02
CA ASN A 115 -19.21 22.45 9.76
C ASN A 115 -18.68 21.04 10.09
N ALA A 116 -19.57 20.15 10.51
CA ALA A 116 -19.21 18.76 10.80
C ALA A 116 -18.77 18.00 9.54
N ALA A 117 -19.42 18.25 8.40
CA ALA A 117 -19.04 17.63 7.13
C ALA A 117 -17.67 18.09 6.63
N VAL A 118 -17.37 19.39 6.76
CA VAL A 118 -16.03 19.97 6.52
C VAL A 118 -15.02 19.26 7.42
N ALA A 119 -15.19 19.25 8.74
CA ALA A 119 -14.26 18.60 9.67
C ALA A 119 -14.03 17.10 9.37
N ALA A 120 -15.09 16.37 8.97
CA ALA A 120 -14.97 14.98 8.54
C ALA A 120 -14.15 14.83 7.25
N SER A 121 -14.25 15.79 6.33
CA SER A 121 -13.45 15.84 5.11
C SER A 121 -11.96 16.16 5.38
N ASP A 122 -11.65 17.02 6.36
CA ASP A 122 -10.24 17.19 6.79
C ASP A 122 -9.63 15.89 7.28
N ALA A 123 -10.38 15.15 8.11
CA ALA A 123 -9.92 13.89 8.64
C ALA A 123 -9.69 12.86 7.52
N ALA A 124 -10.57 12.82 6.52
CA ALA A 124 -10.41 11.96 5.35
C ALA A 124 -9.20 12.36 4.49
N LEU A 125 -8.99 13.66 4.23
CA LEU A 125 -7.82 14.16 3.51
C LEU A 125 -6.50 13.72 4.15
N ILE A 126 -6.42 13.78 5.49
CA ILE A 126 -5.23 13.35 6.22
C ILE A 126 -5.00 11.83 6.05
N GLN A 127 -6.07 11.04 6.11
CA GLN A 127 -5.98 9.59 5.90
C GLN A 127 -5.53 9.24 4.47
N ASP A 128 -6.09 9.93 3.47
CA ASP A 128 -5.74 9.74 2.07
C ASP A 128 -4.29 10.17 1.80
N GLN A 129 -3.83 11.27 2.43
CA GLN A 129 -2.44 11.70 2.34
C GLN A 129 -1.47 10.66 2.91
N ILE A 130 -1.82 10.03 4.05
CA ILE A 130 -1.03 8.92 4.62
C ILE A 130 -1.04 7.71 3.68
N ALA A 131 -2.18 7.40 3.05
CA ALA A 131 -2.28 6.30 2.10
C ALA A 131 -1.39 6.53 0.87
N VAL A 132 -1.39 7.75 0.31
CA VAL A 132 -0.49 8.15 -0.79
C VAL A 132 0.97 8.01 -0.36
N PHE A 133 1.33 8.51 0.81
CA PHE A 133 2.70 8.39 1.33
C PHE A 133 3.14 6.92 1.46
N LYS A 134 2.27 6.05 1.96
CA LYS A 134 2.54 4.62 2.08
C LYS A 134 2.67 3.94 0.72
N ALA A 135 1.80 4.25 -0.23
CA ALA A 135 1.81 3.65 -1.57
C ALA A 135 3.07 4.04 -2.37
N LEU A 136 3.57 5.26 -2.18
CA LEU A 136 4.82 5.74 -2.78
C LEU A 136 6.09 5.16 -2.11
N GLY A 137 5.95 4.21 -1.19
CA GLY A 137 7.08 3.55 -0.56
C GLY A 137 7.55 4.21 0.73
N GLY A 138 6.69 4.98 1.41
CA GLY A 138 6.69 5.21 2.86
C GLY A 138 7.98 5.74 3.52
N GLY A 139 8.98 6.19 2.77
CA GLY A 139 10.28 6.61 3.28
C GLY A 139 11.27 5.47 3.61
N TRP A 140 11.11 4.26 3.04
CA TRP A 140 11.96 3.08 3.31
C TRP A 140 13.40 3.16 2.73
N GLY A 141 13.95 4.37 2.63
CA GLY A 141 15.32 4.66 2.22
C GLY A 141 16.13 5.42 3.28
N ALA A 142 15.76 5.32 4.56
CA ALA A 142 16.54 5.80 5.71
C ALA A 142 17.04 4.61 6.55
#